data_AF-A0A7K9CA75-F1
#
_entry.id   AF-A0A7K9CA75-F1
#
_cell.length_a   1.000
_cell.length_b   1.000
_cell.length_c   1.000
_cell.angle_alpha   90.00
_cell.angle_beta   90.00
_cell.angle_gamma   90.00
#
_symmetry.space_group_name_H-M   'P 1'
#
loop_
_entity.id
_entity.type
_entity.pdbx_description
1 polymer ?
#
loop_
_entity_poly.entity_id
_entity_poly.type
_entity_poly.pdbx_seq_one_letter_code
_entity_poly.pdbx_strand_id
1 'polypeptide(L)' 'GMLEDGKKFDSSRDRNKPFKFVMGKQEVIRGWEEGVAQMSVGQRAKMTISPDYAYGSTGH' A
#
# COMPACT_ATOMS: atom_id res chain seq x y z
N GLY A 1 1.65 -4.01 -4.25
CA GLY A 1 3.11 -4.00 -4.25
C GLY A 1 3.64 -5.39 -4.55
N MET A 2 4.86 -5.67 -4.11
CA MET A 2 5.42 -7.03 -4.05
C MET A 2 5.46 -7.46 -2.58
N LEU A 3 5.22 -8.74 -2.34
CA LEU A 3 5.49 -9.44 -1.08
C LEU A 3 7.00 -9.65 -0.94
N GLU A 4 7.47 -10.00 0.26
CA GLU A 4 8.89 -10.26 0.53
C GLU A 4 9.45 -11.46 -0.27
N ASP A 5 8.58 -12.38 -0.70
CA ASP A 5 8.91 -13.48 -1.60
C ASP A 5 9.09 -13.05 -3.07
N GLY A 6 8.93 -11.75 -3.38
CA GLY A 6 8.97 -11.20 -4.73
C GLY A 6 7.66 -11.35 -5.51
N LYS A 7 6.64 -11.97 -4.94
CA LYS A 7 5.32 -12.16 -5.56
C LYS A 7 4.54 -10.86 -5.55
N LYS A 8 4.08 -10.45 -6.74
CA LYS A 8 3.30 -9.22 -6.92
C LYS A 8 1.91 -9.41 -6.29
N PHE A 9 1.61 -8.70 -5.20
CA PHE A 9 0.27 -8.77 -4.56
C PHE A 9 -0.70 -7.74 -5.12
N ASP A 10 -0.19 -6.59 -5.58
CA ASP A 10 -1.04 -5.56 -6.16
C ASP A 10 -0.26 -4.63 -7.11
N SER A 11 -0.85 -4.31 -8.25
CA SER A 11 -0.34 -3.33 -9.20
C SER A 11 -1.50 -2.49 -9.73
N SER A 12 -1.57 -1.23 -9.31
CA SER A 12 -2.49 -0.25 -9.91
C SER A 12 -2.16 0.04 -11.38
N ARG A 13 -0.91 -0.22 -11.81
CA ARG A 13 -0.50 -0.13 -13.22
C ARG A 13 -1.09 -1.23 -14.07
N ASP A 14 -1.28 -2.43 -13.51
CA ASP A 14 -1.88 -3.55 -14.25
C ASP A 14 -3.40 -3.31 -14.44
N ARG A 15 -4.00 -2.51 -13.55
CA ARG A 15 -5.43 -2.15 -13.60
C ARG A 15 -5.75 -0.91 -14.44
N ASN A 16 -4.75 -0.21 -14.99
CA ASN A 16 -4.89 1.02 -15.79
C ASN A 16 -5.85 2.07 -15.20
N LYS A 17 -6.08 2.03 -13.88
CA LYS A 17 -6.99 2.92 -13.16
C LYS A 17 -6.30 3.42 -11.89
N PRO A 18 -6.35 4.74 -11.62
CA PRO A 18 -5.90 5.28 -10.35
C PRO A 18 -6.69 4.63 -9.21
N PHE A 19 -5.98 4.05 -8.25
CA PHE A 19 -6.58 3.60 -7.01
C PHE A 19 -6.89 4.83 -6.14
N LYS A 20 -8.15 4.97 -5.72
CA LYS A 20 -8.62 6.06 -4.86
C LYS A 20 -9.08 5.47 -3.54
N PHE A 21 -8.67 6.07 -2.44
CA PHE A 21 -9.08 5.72 -1.08
C PHE A 21 -9.25 7.00 -0.25
N VAL A 22 -10.04 6.92 0.81
CA VAL A 22 -10.20 8.03 1.76
C VAL A 22 -9.31 7.78 2.98
N MET A 23 -8.47 8.75 3.31
CA MET A 23 -7.58 8.70 4.46
C MET A 23 -8.37 8.82 5.78
N GLY A 24 -8.06 7.98 6.77
CA GLY A 24 -8.70 7.99 8.09
C GLY A 24 -9.96 7.12 8.19
N LYS A 25 -10.29 6.37 7.13
CA LYS A 25 -11.38 5.37 7.14
C LYS A 25 -10.91 3.93 7.34
N GLN A 26 -9.59 3.70 7.45
CA GLN A 26 -9.01 2.35 7.52
C GLN A 26 -9.41 1.47 6.31
N GLU A 27 -9.66 2.08 5.15
CA GLU A 27 -9.97 1.38 3.88
C GLU A 27 -8.72 0.73 3.25
N VAL A 28 -7.53 1.12 3.72
CA VAL A 28 -6.22 0.61 3.29
C VAL A 28 -5.41 0.16 4.49
N ILE A 29 -4.35 -0.63 4.22
CA ILE A 29 -3.43 -1.07 5.27
C ILE A 29 -2.81 0.13 5.99
N ARG A 30 -2.50 -0.03 7.27
CA ARG A 30 -2.04 1.05 8.15
C ARG A 30 -0.77 1.73 7.62
N GLY A 31 0.16 0.95 7.07
CA GLY A 31 1.38 1.47 6.45
C GLY A 31 1.13 2.30 5.19
N TRP A 32 -0.01 2.10 4.50
CA TRP A 32 -0.43 2.98 3.42
C TRP A 32 -1.00 4.29 3.94
N GLU A 33 -1.80 4.27 5.01
CA GLU A 33 -2.28 5.53 5.60
C GLU A 33 -1.11 6.39 6.10
N GLU A 34 -0.21 5.85 6.92
CA GLU A 34 0.95 6.59 7.44
C GLU A 34 1.96 6.98 6.36
N GLY A 35 2.07 6.15 5.34
CA GLY A 35 2.97 6.35 4.22
C GLY A 35 2.53 7.43 3.27
N VAL A 36 1.30 7.33 2.80
CA VAL A 36 0.72 8.30 1.88
C VAL A 36 0.50 9.64 2.58
N ALA A 37 0.31 9.66 3.91
CA ALA A 37 0.32 10.90 4.72
C ALA A 37 1.56 11.77 4.46
N GLN A 38 2.71 11.13 4.27
CA GLN A 38 4.00 11.78 4.10
C GLN A 38 4.33 12.08 2.62
N MET A 39 3.47 11.67 1.69
CA MET A 39 3.69 11.85 0.26
C MET A 39 3.08 13.16 -0.25
N SER A 40 3.78 13.80 -1.16
CA SER A 40 3.25 14.93 -1.93
C SER A 40 2.55 14.48 -3.22
N VAL A 41 1.62 15.29 -3.72
CA VAL A 41 0.93 15.03 -4.99
C VAL A 41 1.95 14.86 -6.12
N GLY A 42 1.86 13.75 -6.86
CA GLY A 42 2.77 13.41 -7.96
C GLY A 42 4.08 12.72 -7.54
N GLN A 43 4.34 12.59 -6.23
CA GLN A 43 5.51 11.88 -5.73
C GLN A 43 5.39 10.37 -5.98
N ARG A 44 6.52 9.74 -6.32
CA ARG A 44 6.64 8.28 -6.41
C ARG A 44 7.61 7.80 -5.33
N ALA A 45 7.10 7.02 -4.38
CA ALA A 45 7.89 6.42 -3.32
C ALA A 45 7.81 4.89 -3.39
N LYS A 46 8.89 4.21 -2.95
CA LYS A 46 8.88 2.78 -2.65
C LYS A 46 8.78 2.65 -1.13
N MET A 47 7.70 2.04 -0.66
CA MET A 47 7.46 1.83 0.75
C MET A 47 7.59 0.35 1.09
N THR A 48 8.45 0.05 2.04
CA THR A 48 8.53 -1.28 2.67
C THR A 48 7.70 -1.22 3.93
N ILE A 49 6.65 -2.04 4.01
CA ILE A 49 5.69 -2.04 5.11
C ILE A 49 5.78 -3.40 5.78
N SER A 50 6.11 -3.41 7.08
CA SER A 50 6.15 -4.63 7.88
C SER A 50 4.77 -5.29 7.94
N PRO A 51 4.68 -6.63 8.10
CA PRO A 51 3.40 -7.35 8.14
C PRO A 51 2.39 -6.77 9.12
N ASP A 52 2.85 -6.32 10.30
CA ASP A 52 2.05 -5.73 11.37
C ASP A 52 1.29 -4.45 10.94
N TYR A 53 1.86 -3.73 9.97
CA TYR A 53 1.29 -2.51 9.37
C TYR A 53 0.62 -2.80 8.02
N ALA A 54 0.68 -4.04 7.53
CA ALA A 54 0.03 -4.50 6.32
C ALA A 54 -1.28 -5.25 6.65
N TYR A 55 -1.31 -6.56 6.44
CA TYR A 55 -2.46 -7.43 6.69
C TYR A 55 -2.31 -8.27 7.98
N GLY A 56 -1.30 -7.96 8.80
CA GLY A 56 -0.93 -8.75 9.98
C GLY A 56 -0.48 -10.17 9.63
N SER A 57 -0.47 -11.05 10.62
CA SER A 57 -0.18 -12.49 10.50
C SER A 57 -1.25 -13.28 9.71
N THR A 58 -2.25 -12.60 9.13
CA THR A 58 -3.34 -13.18 8.34
C THR A 58 -3.07 -13.15 6.83
N GLY A 59 -1.97 -12.51 6.40
CA GLY A 59 -1.47 -12.64 5.03
C GLY A 59 -0.72 -13.96 4.85
N HIS A 60 -1.43 -15.04 4.51
CA HIS A 60 -0.84 -16.28 3.99
C HIS A 60 -0.44 -16.12 2.51
#